data_AF-A0A7W1V3M2-F1
#
_entry.id   AF-A0A7W1V3M2-F1
#
_cell.length_a   1.000
_cell.length_b   1.000
_cell.length_c   1.000
_cell.angle_alpha   90.00
_cell.angle_beta   90.00
_cell.angle_gamma   90.00
#
_symmetry.space_group_name_H-M   'P 1'
#
loop_
_entity.id
_entity.type
_entity.pdbx_description
1 polymer ?
#
loop_
_entity_poly.entity_id
_entity_poly.type
_entity_poly.pdbx_seq_one_letter_code
_entity_poly.pdbx_strand_id
1 'polypeptide(L)'
;MHIHRLLATAVGILLLTLSACGGNGESSAQSYGIKAGDTTCEVEDTSIPAGEVSFDVENTGSDVTEVYVYGKEGDEFSKIMGEVENIGPGTSQDFIVDLTAGDYEVACKPGMVGDGIRTQLTVTSAG
;
A
#
# COMPACT_ATOMS: atom_id res chain seq x y z
N MET A 1 16.53 69.59 10.39
CA MET A 1 16.02 69.76 11.77
C MET A 1 14.52 69.56 11.74
N HIS A 2 14.02 68.47 12.35
CA HIS A 2 12.82 68.39 13.19
C HIS A 2 12.80 66.97 13.78
N ILE A 3 13.02 66.94 15.08
CA ILE A 3 13.19 65.81 15.97
C ILE A 3 11.78 65.43 16.44
N HIS A 4 11.28 64.22 16.16
CA HIS A 4 10.04 63.74 16.76
C HIS A 4 10.29 62.45 17.55
N ARG A 5 9.83 62.52 18.80
CA ARG A 5 10.07 61.65 19.92
C ARG A 5 9.29 60.34 19.80
N LEU A 6 9.98 59.26 20.17
CA LEU A 6 9.52 57.97 20.68
C LEU A 6 8.05 57.91 21.14
N LEU A 7 7.27 57.02 20.52
CA LEU A 7 6.17 56.32 21.19
C LEU A 7 6.46 54.82 21.13
N ALA A 8 6.79 54.25 22.28
CA ALA A 8 6.91 52.81 22.48
C ALA A 8 5.52 52.17 22.37
N THR A 9 5.32 51.33 21.36
CA THR A 9 4.15 50.45 21.27
C THR A 9 4.62 49.03 21.61
N ALA A 10 4.35 48.61 22.84
CA ALA A 10 4.51 47.23 23.27
C ALA A 10 3.39 46.39 22.64
N VAL A 11 3.68 45.76 21.50
CA VAL A 11 2.82 44.75 20.90
C VAL A 11 3.26 43.39 21.47
N GLY A 12 2.52 42.91 22.47
CA GLY A 12 2.67 41.56 22.99
C GLY A 12 2.35 40.55 21.89
N ILE A 13 3.37 39.86 21.40
CA ILE A 13 3.22 38.73 20.48
C ILE A 13 2.68 37.56 21.30
N LEU A 14 1.37 37.32 21.17
CA LEU A 14 0.72 36.13 21.68
C LEU A 14 1.14 34.97 20.77
N LEU A 15 2.08 34.15 21.25
CA LEU A 15 2.47 32.88 20.66
C LEU A 15 1.27 31.93 20.67
N LEU A 16 0.56 31.87 19.56
CA LEU A 16 -0.37 30.78 19.24
C LEU A 16 0.48 29.57 18.83
N THR A 17 0.95 28.80 19.81
CA THR A 17 1.42 27.44 19.56
C THR A 17 0.20 26.61 19.17
N LEU A 18 -0.03 26.44 17.87
CA LEU A 18 -0.88 25.37 17.38
C LEU A 18 -0.20 24.06 17.77
N SER A 19 -0.62 23.49 18.90
CA SER A 19 -0.38 22.09 19.21
C SER A 19 -1.14 21.26 18.19
N ALA A 20 -0.51 20.97 17.05
CA ALA A 20 -0.92 19.92 16.15
C ALA A 20 -0.63 18.58 16.83
N CYS A 21 -1.46 18.22 17.81
CA CYS A 21 -1.52 16.88 18.36
C CYS A 21 -2.74 16.20 17.73
N GLY A 22 -2.67 16.01 16.42
CA GLY A 22 -3.45 15.02 15.71
C GLY A 22 -2.55 13.81 15.52
N GLY A 23 -2.24 13.12 16.61
CA GLY A 23 -1.72 11.77 16.52
C GLY A 23 -2.85 10.90 16.01
N ASN A 24 -3.09 10.93 14.70
CA ASN A 24 -3.76 9.83 14.04
C ASN A 24 -2.78 8.68 14.18
N GLY A 25 -2.99 7.85 15.20
CA GLY A 25 -2.37 6.53 15.25
C GLY A 25 -2.93 5.75 14.08
N GLU A 26 -2.42 6.05 12.88
CA GLU A 26 -2.46 5.15 11.75
C GLU A 26 -1.83 3.86 12.29
N SER A 27 -2.67 2.86 12.51
CA SER A 27 -2.18 1.49 12.38
C SER A 27 -1.71 1.43 10.93
N SER A 28 -0.42 1.68 10.70
CA SER A 28 0.16 1.56 9.38
C SER A 28 -0.07 0.12 8.95
N ALA A 29 -0.85 -0.09 7.89
CA ALA A 29 -0.99 -1.39 7.25
C ALA A 29 0.39 -2.04 7.14
N GLN A 30 0.48 -3.33 7.44
CA GLN A 30 1.75 -4.05 7.27
C GLN A 30 2.04 -4.13 5.78
N SER A 31 3.25 -3.75 5.37
CA SER A 31 3.61 -3.68 3.96
C SER A 31 4.46 -4.88 3.55
N TYR A 32 4.15 -5.46 2.39
CA TYR A 32 4.86 -6.59 1.81
C TYR A 32 5.15 -6.34 0.33
N GLY A 33 6.37 -6.59 -0.11
CA GLY A 33 6.77 -6.42 -1.51
C GLY A 33 6.21 -7.50 -2.44
N ILE A 34 5.87 -7.09 -3.66
CA ILE A 34 5.60 -7.99 -4.79
C ILE A 34 6.47 -7.57 -5.97
N LYS A 35 7.28 -8.49 -6.49
CA LYS A 35 7.97 -8.30 -7.77
C LYS A 35 7.24 -9.04 -8.88
N ALA A 36 6.64 -8.27 -9.78
CA ALA A 36 5.90 -8.76 -10.93
C ALA A 36 6.82 -8.83 -12.16
N GLY A 37 7.27 -10.03 -12.51
CA GLY A 37 8.09 -10.29 -13.70
C GLY A 37 7.30 -10.90 -14.86
N ASP A 38 7.95 -11.06 -16.01
CA ASP A 38 7.32 -11.63 -17.22
C ASP A 38 6.88 -13.10 -17.04
N THR A 39 7.54 -13.82 -16.14
CA THR A 39 7.29 -15.24 -15.87
C THR A 39 7.27 -15.59 -14.38
N THR A 40 7.42 -14.61 -13.50
CA THR A 40 7.46 -14.78 -12.04
C THR A 40 6.54 -13.78 -11.34
N CYS A 41 6.04 -14.16 -10.17
CA CYS A 41 5.29 -13.30 -9.26
C CYS A 41 5.81 -13.53 -7.85
N GLU A 42 6.85 -12.79 -7.46
CA GLU A 42 7.55 -13.02 -6.20
C GLU A 42 6.92 -12.18 -5.09
N VAL A 43 6.30 -12.83 -4.11
CA VAL A 43 5.75 -12.19 -2.91
C VAL A 43 6.79 -12.31 -1.80
N GLU A 44 7.12 -11.19 -1.13
CA GLU A 44 8.15 -11.12 -0.10
C GLU A 44 7.93 -12.14 1.03
N ASP A 45 6.70 -12.19 1.56
CA ASP A 45 6.27 -13.16 2.55
C ASP A 45 4.96 -13.82 2.12
N THR A 46 4.95 -15.15 2.05
CA THR A 46 3.76 -15.94 1.71
C THR A 46 2.97 -16.38 2.94
N SER A 47 3.32 -15.88 4.13
CA SER A 47 2.63 -16.14 5.39
C SER A 47 2.58 -14.86 6.22
N ILE A 48 1.45 -14.16 6.20
CA ILE A 48 1.29 -12.84 6.81
C ILE A 48 0.12 -12.85 7.83
N PRO A 49 0.07 -11.97 8.83
CA PRO A 49 -1.06 -11.91 9.76
C PRO A 49 -2.29 -11.27 9.11
N ALA A 50 -3.48 -11.65 9.58
CA ALA A 50 -4.73 -11.01 9.19
C ALA A 50 -4.79 -9.53 9.59
N GLY A 51 -5.50 -8.74 8.78
CA GLY A 51 -5.75 -7.31 8.98
C GLY A 51 -5.62 -6.51 7.69
N GLU A 52 -5.43 -5.20 7.84
CA GLU A 52 -5.13 -4.28 6.74
C GLU A 52 -3.67 -4.49 6.29
N VAL A 53 -3.51 -4.86 5.03
CA VAL A 53 -2.23 -5.21 4.40
C VAL A 53 -2.00 -4.28 3.21
N SER A 54 -0.82 -3.68 3.14
CA SER A 54 -0.33 -2.96 1.96
C SER A 54 0.57 -3.91 1.15
N PHE A 55 0.42 -3.89 -0.16
CA PHE A 55 1.33 -4.58 -1.07
C PHE A 55 2.06 -3.56 -1.93
N ASP A 56 3.39 -3.52 -1.80
CA ASP A 56 4.26 -2.66 -2.60
C ASP A 56 4.68 -3.40 -3.86
N VAL A 57 4.05 -3.08 -4.99
CA VAL A 57 4.32 -3.77 -6.26
C VAL A 57 5.43 -3.06 -7.02
N GLU A 58 6.43 -3.82 -7.48
CA GLU A 58 7.42 -3.42 -8.46
C GLU A 58 7.25 -4.26 -9.74
N ASN A 59 7.03 -3.61 -10.88
CA ASN A 59 7.05 -4.29 -12.16
C ASN A 59 8.50 -4.43 -12.65
N THR A 60 9.04 -5.63 -12.51
CA THR A 60 10.40 -6.01 -12.95
C THR A 60 10.39 -6.64 -14.35
N GLY A 61 9.21 -6.83 -14.95
CA GLY A 61 9.00 -7.32 -16.30
C GLY A 61 9.15 -6.26 -17.38
N SER A 62 8.83 -6.66 -18.61
CA SER A 62 8.92 -5.87 -19.84
C SER A 62 7.56 -5.40 -20.37
N ASP A 63 6.46 -5.99 -19.90
CA ASP A 63 5.09 -5.60 -20.24
C ASP A 63 4.42 -4.76 -19.13
N VAL A 64 3.36 -4.03 -19.49
CA VAL A 64 2.44 -3.49 -18.47
C VAL A 64 1.81 -4.65 -17.72
N THR A 65 1.74 -4.56 -16.39
CA THR A 65 1.22 -5.64 -15.54
C THR A 65 0.12 -5.15 -14.62
N GLU A 66 -0.63 -6.10 -14.10
CA GLU A 66 -1.61 -5.94 -13.03
C GLU A 66 -1.30 -6.96 -11.93
N VAL A 67 -1.63 -6.61 -10.69
CA VAL A 67 -1.51 -7.52 -9.55
C VAL A 67 -2.84 -7.63 -8.85
N TYR A 68 -3.25 -8.85 -8.57
CA TYR A 68 -4.51 -9.19 -7.92
C TYR A 68 -4.25 -10.06 -6.69
N VAL A 69 -5.06 -9.88 -5.65
CA VAL A 69 -5.20 -10.82 -4.54
C VAL A 69 -6.55 -11.52 -4.69
N TYR A 70 -6.53 -12.84 -4.84
CA TYR A 70 -7.71 -13.68 -4.93
C TYR A 70 -7.94 -14.46 -3.63
N GLY A 71 -9.15 -14.39 -3.11
CA GLY A 71 -9.67 -15.30 -2.08
C GLY A 71 -10.50 -16.43 -2.70
N LYS A 72 -10.91 -17.36 -1.84
CA LYS A 72 -11.75 -18.50 -2.27
C LYS A 72 -13.21 -18.09 -2.50
N GLU A 73 -13.80 -18.64 -3.56
CA GLU A 73 -15.24 -18.77 -3.78
C GLU A 73 -15.55 -20.26 -4.00
N GLY A 74 -16.06 -20.92 -2.96
CA GLY A 74 -16.08 -22.38 -2.94
C GLY A 74 -14.65 -22.93 -2.84
N ASP A 75 -14.28 -23.79 -3.78
CA ASP A 75 -12.95 -24.43 -3.82
C ASP A 75 -11.95 -23.70 -4.74
N GLU A 76 -12.40 -22.66 -5.46
CA GLU A 76 -11.61 -21.94 -6.47
C GLU A 76 -11.16 -20.55 -5.97
N PHE A 77 -9.97 -20.10 -6.38
CA PHE A 77 -9.48 -18.75 -6.12
C PHE A 77 -9.96 -17.75 -7.18
N SER A 78 -11.26 -17.42 -7.16
CA SER A 78 -11.88 -16.50 -8.12
C SER A 78 -12.33 -15.16 -7.51
N LYS A 79 -12.43 -15.06 -6.19
CA LYS A 79 -12.93 -13.85 -5.53
C LYS A 79 -11.84 -12.79 -5.46
N ILE A 80 -11.98 -11.68 -6.16
CA ILE A 80 -11.05 -10.55 -6.05
C ILE A 80 -11.20 -9.89 -4.69
N MET A 81 -10.08 -9.77 -3.97
CA MET A 81 -9.99 -9.11 -2.66
C MET A 81 -9.41 -7.70 -2.79
N GLY A 82 -8.48 -7.51 -3.72
CA GLY A 82 -7.86 -6.24 -4.04
C GLY A 82 -7.02 -6.36 -5.31
N GLU A 83 -6.79 -5.24 -5.99
CA GLU A 83 -6.04 -5.20 -7.24
C GLU A 83 -5.35 -3.84 -7.43
N VAL A 84 -4.30 -3.85 -8.24
CA VAL A 84 -3.64 -2.66 -8.78
C VAL A 84 -3.28 -2.93 -10.23
N GLU A 85 -3.52 -1.95 -11.09
CA GLU A 85 -3.49 -2.15 -12.54
C GLU A 85 -2.61 -1.12 -13.26
N ASN A 86 -2.31 -1.41 -14.53
CA ASN A 86 -1.56 -0.53 -15.43
C ASN A 86 -0.17 -0.13 -14.89
N ILE A 87 0.51 -1.05 -14.22
CA ILE A 87 1.87 -0.82 -13.70
C ILE A 87 2.84 -0.99 -14.86
N GLY A 88 3.45 0.11 -15.31
CA GLY A 88 4.40 0.09 -16.42
C GLY A 88 5.74 -0.56 -16.05
N PRO A 89 6.52 -1.05 -17.03
CA PRO A 89 7.84 -1.63 -16.79
C PRO A 89 8.77 -0.70 -16.00
N GLY A 90 9.41 -1.23 -14.96
CA GLY A 90 10.33 -0.49 -14.09
C GLY A 90 9.67 0.55 -13.20
N THR A 91 8.34 0.48 -13.01
CA THR A 91 7.59 1.35 -12.10
C THR A 91 7.02 0.57 -10.92
N SER A 92 6.60 1.31 -9.90
CA SER A 92 6.00 0.75 -8.69
C SER A 92 4.66 1.41 -8.40
N GLN A 93 3.75 0.65 -7.80
CA GLN A 93 2.51 1.12 -7.21
C GLN A 93 2.19 0.27 -5.99
N ASP A 94 1.55 0.87 -4.98
CA ASP A 94 1.03 0.16 -3.82
C ASP A 94 -0.50 0.04 -3.89
N PHE A 95 -1.03 -0.94 -3.16
CA PHE A 95 -2.46 -1.04 -2.88
C PHE A 95 -2.70 -1.71 -1.53
N ILE A 96 -3.82 -1.36 -0.90
CA ILE A 96 -4.20 -1.86 0.41
C ILE A 96 -5.40 -2.80 0.29
N VAL A 97 -5.37 -3.90 1.03
CA VAL A 97 -6.45 -4.89 1.12
C VAL A 97 -6.63 -5.35 2.57
N ASP A 98 -7.88 -5.53 3.00
CA ASP A 98 -8.20 -6.13 4.30
C ASP A 98 -8.38 -7.64 4.14
N LEU A 99 -7.54 -8.42 4.82
CA LEU A 99 -7.49 -9.88 4.71
C LEU A 99 -7.78 -10.54 6.05
N THR A 100 -8.74 -11.45 6.04
CA THR A 100 -9.01 -12.35 7.17
C THR A 100 -8.10 -13.56 7.13
N ALA A 101 -7.98 -14.30 8.23
CA ALA A 101 -7.22 -15.56 8.21
C ALA A 101 -7.80 -16.55 7.18
N GLY A 102 -6.93 -17.17 6.38
CA GLY A 102 -7.32 -18.06 5.29
C GLY A 102 -6.23 -18.21 4.22
N ASP A 103 -6.57 -18.92 3.14
CA ASP A 103 -5.71 -19.06 1.97
C ASP A 103 -6.14 -18.07 0.89
N TYR A 104 -5.15 -17.54 0.17
CA TYR A 104 -5.28 -16.58 -0.92
C TYR A 104 -4.27 -16.89 -2.02
N GLU A 105 -4.47 -16.32 -3.20
CA GLU A 105 -3.47 -16.29 -4.26
C GLU A 105 -3.15 -14.86 -4.66
N VAL A 106 -1.87 -14.55 -4.82
CA VAL A 106 -1.42 -13.36 -5.52
C VAL A 106 -1.19 -13.73 -6.99
N ALA A 107 -1.71 -12.92 -7.90
CA ALA A 107 -1.55 -13.10 -9.34
C ALA A 107 -0.87 -11.88 -9.96
N CYS A 108 0.24 -12.08 -10.66
CA CYS A 108 0.85 -11.06 -11.52
C CYS A 108 0.45 -11.35 -12.98
N LYS A 109 -0.03 -10.33 -13.70
CA LYS A 109 -0.63 -10.48 -15.04
C LYS A 109 0.13 -9.67 -16.08
N PRO A 110 1.35 -10.09 -16.49
CA PRO A 110 2.08 -9.42 -17.55
C PRO A 110 1.27 -9.40 -18.85
N GLY A 111 1.21 -8.25 -19.50
CA GLY A 111 0.38 -8.02 -20.68
C GLY A 111 -1.11 -7.88 -20.39
N MET A 112 -1.53 -7.86 -19.12
CA MET A 112 -2.93 -7.67 -18.69
C MET A 112 -3.89 -8.73 -19.23
N VAL A 113 -3.42 -9.99 -19.33
CA VAL A 113 -4.17 -11.10 -19.95
C VAL A 113 -4.08 -12.39 -19.14
N GLY A 114 -5.04 -13.29 -19.40
CA GLY A 114 -5.07 -14.64 -18.83
C GLY A 114 -5.32 -14.66 -17.33
N ASP A 115 -4.94 -15.76 -16.68
CA ASP A 115 -5.09 -15.93 -15.23
C ASP A 115 -3.89 -15.41 -14.44
N GLY A 116 -2.78 -15.07 -15.11
CA GLY A 116 -1.55 -14.60 -14.48
C GLY A 116 -0.69 -15.72 -13.88
N ILE A 117 0.48 -15.32 -13.38
CA ILE A 117 1.40 -16.18 -12.62
C ILE A 117 0.94 -16.15 -11.16
N ARG A 118 0.62 -17.32 -10.60
CA ARG A 118 0.01 -17.47 -9.27
C ARG A 118 1.02 -17.85 -8.20
N THR A 119 0.92 -17.18 -7.06
CA THR A 119 1.68 -17.46 -5.84
C THR A 119 0.72 -17.61 -4.66
N GLN A 120 0.82 -18.72 -3.93
CA GLN A 120 -0.01 -18.95 -2.76
C GLN A 120 0.39 -18.00 -1.62
N LEU A 121 -0.60 -17.43 -0.95
CA LEU A 121 -0.47 -16.62 0.24
C LEU A 121 -1.33 -17.22 1.35
N THR A 122 -0.73 -17.45 2.52
CA THR A 122 -1.45 -17.83 3.74
C THR A 122 -1.58 -16.62 4.64
N VAL A 123 -2.79 -16.33 5.08
CA VAL A 123 -3.05 -15.29 6.07
C VAL A 123 -3.35 -15.98 7.41
N THR A 124 -2.50 -15.77 8.41
CA THR A 124 -2.65 -16.37 9.73
C THR A 124 -3.65 -15.57 10.56
N SER A 125 -4.14 -16.15 11.67
CA SER A 125 -4.90 -15.39 12.65
C SER A 125 -4.13 -14.15 13.10
N ALA A 126 -4.83 -13.03 13.33
CA ALA A 126 -4.25 -11.86 13.93
C ALA A 126 -3.57 -12.23 15.28
N GLY A 127 -2.39 -11.68 15.52
CA GLY A 127 -1.62 -11.86 16.75
C GLY A 127 -2.16 -11.07 17.92
#